data_AF-A0A2E0K564-F1
#
_entry.id   AF-A0A2E0K564-F1
#
_cell.length_a   1.000
_cell.length_b   1.000
_cell.length_c   1.000
_cell.angle_alpha   90.00
_cell.angle_beta   90.00
_cell.angle_gamma   90.00
#
_symmetry.space_group_name_H-M   'P 1'
#
loop_
_entity.id
_entity.type
_entity.pdbx_description
1 polymer ?
#
loop_
_entity_poly.entity_id
_entity_poly.type
_entity_poly.pdbx_seq_one_letter_code
_entity_poly.pdbx_strand_id
1 'polypeptide(L)'
;MEVGGTLAAWSLPILCVLSAIAIEWKWKYPHVHFSDFFRADLFNLGIMVCGAAIIVVPLGWMIAIPAGAIGMGIRAIASEESRAMWPQRWQARSVLVIAIVVGVLLSGFGGVSKPTGAAEWGTPLVTENTDAPPWPASEQHIWMDGSTILVVNHVRIPGTLSAIGSASMVLWYLESSGTDEQRLKQAIEQLDGIGFRSEWFSLETTATGLTHDYNGQDLSYTLKNIEIDGNKIAEMVSVAMGMWGGEVLLLTIIKPIDLMSDFLPFESDPYASDYVIPWLEAQ
;
A
#
# COMPACT_ATOMS: atom_id res chain seq x y z
N MET A 1 2.40 -14.81 -0.66
CA MET A 1 2.90 -13.80 -1.61
C MET A 1 2.69 -14.24 -3.05
N GLU A 2 2.05 -13.41 -3.87
CA GLU A 2 1.95 -13.66 -5.32
C GLU A 2 3.24 -13.21 -6.03
N VAL A 3 3.98 -14.19 -6.58
CA VAL A 3 5.28 -13.94 -7.23
C VAL A 3 5.12 -13.05 -8.47
N GLY A 4 4.01 -13.19 -9.20
CA GLY A 4 3.70 -12.40 -10.39
C GLY A 4 3.57 -10.91 -10.08
N GLY A 5 2.73 -10.54 -9.11
CA GLY A 5 2.56 -9.15 -8.68
C GLY A 5 3.85 -8.51 -8.17
N THR A 6 4.64 -9.27 -7.40
CA THR A 6 5.94 -8.82 -6.88
C THR A 6 6.96 -8.56 -7.99
N LEU A 7 7.07 -9.48 -8.96
CA LEU A 7 7.95 -9.30 -10.11
C LEU A 7 7.51 -8.13 -10.99
N ALA A 8 6.20 -7.94 -11.19
CA ALA A 8 5.67 -6.80 -11.91
C ALA A 8 6.06 -5.49 -11.21
N ALA A 9 5.89 -5.40 -9.89
CA ALA A 9 6.26 -4.23 -9.10
C ALA A 9 7.75 -3.85 -9.20
N TRP A 10 8.62 -4.83 -9.35
CA TRP A 10 10.05 -4.57 -9.47
C TRP A 10 10.50 -4.29 -10.89
N SER A 11 10.09 -5.15 -11.83
CA SER A 11 10.65 -5.16 -13.19
C SER A 11 10.05 -4.10 -14.09
N LEU A 12 8.76 -3.74 -13.97
CA LEU A 12 8.12 -2.81 -14.89
C LEU A 12 8.79 -1.43 -14.90
N PRO A 13 9.00 -0.74 -13.76
CA PRO A 13 9.65 0.56 -13.76
C PRO A 13 11.04 0.52 -14.39
N ILE A 14 11.81 -0.53 -14.10
CA ILE A 14 13.17 -0.71 -14.62
C ILE A 14 13.14 -0.97 -16.13
N LEU A 15 12.23 -1.85 -16.60
CA LEU A 15 12.07 -2.15 -18.02
C LEU A 15 11.60 -0.92 -18.81
N CYS A 16 10.70 -0.10 -18.25
CA CYS A 16 10.27 1.16 -18.85
C CYS A 16 11.46 2.13 -19.02
N VAL A 17 12.31 2.28 -17.99
CA VAL A 17 13.52 3.09 -18.05
C VAL A 17 14.50 2.56 -19.09
N LEU A 18 14.83 1.27 -19.05
CA LEU A 18 15.77 0.66 -19.99
C LEU A 18 15.27 0.78 -21.43
N SER A 19 13.96 0.62 -21.65
CA SER A 19 13.34 0.80 -22.96
C SER A 19 13.46 2.24 -23.44
N ALA A 20 13.20 3.23 -22.58
CA ALA A 20 13.36 4.63 -22.93
C ALA A 20 14.81 4.98 -23.30
N ILE A 21 15.78 4.49 -22.53
CA ILE A 21 17.22 4.66 -22.83
C ILE A 21 17.58 3.99 -24.16
N ALA A 22 17.12 2.77 -24.40
CA ALA A 22 17.42 2.02 -25.63
C ALA A 22 16.80 2.67 -26.87
N ILE A 23 15.57 3.19 -26.77
CA ILE A 23 14.92 3.93 -27.85
C ILE A 23 15.71 5.20 -28.17
N GLU A 24 16.07 5.99 -27.15
CA GLU A 24 16.85 7.21 -27.37
C GLU A 24 18.20 6.91 -28.03
N TRP A 25 18.93 5.92 -27.52
CA TRP A 25 20.20 5.48 -28.09
C TRP A 25 20.06 5.13 -29.57
N LYS A 26 19.10 4.25 -29.89
CA LYS A 26 18.90 3.75 -31.26
C LYS A 26 18.50 4.87 -32.23
N TRP A 27 17.72 5.85 -31.79
CA TRP A 27 17.20 6.91 -32.65
C TRP A 27 18.17 8.07 -32.82
N LYS A 28 18.84 8.50 -31.75
CA LYS A 28 19.70 9.70 -31.79
C LYS A 28 21.19 9.37 -31.93
N TYR A 29 21.64 8.24 -31.39
CA TYR A 29 23.05 7.89 -31.30
C TYR A 29 23.35 6.46 -31.78
N PRO A 30 22.84 6.02 -32.95
CA PRO A 30 23.01 4.63 -33.42
C PRO A 30 24.47 4.25 -33.70
N HIS A 31 25.34 5.26 -33.89
CA HIS A 31 26.76 5.10 -34.20
C HIS A 31 27.65 4.94 -32.95
N VAL A 32 27.12 5.14 -31.75
CA VAL A 32 27.86 5.00 -30.48
C VAL A 32 27.55 3.62 -29.87
N HIS A 33 28.53 2.97 -29.25
CA HIS A 33 28.27 1.75 -28.48
C HIS A 33 27.32 2.03 -27.31
N PHE A 34 26.32 1.16 -27.12
CA PHE A 34 25.30 1.34 -26.07
C PHE A 34 25.90 1.50 -24.67
N SER A 35 26.97 0.76 -24.34
CA SER A 35 27.68 0.87 -23.07
C SER A 35 28.21 2.27 -22.79
N ASP A 36 28.74 2.92 -23.83
CA ASP A 36 29.38 4.21 -23.71
C ASP A 36 28.31 5.30 -23.60
N PHE A 37 27.22 5.16 -24.37
CA PHE A 37 26.04 6.03 -24.23
C PHE A 37 25.42 5.95 -22.84
N PHE A 38 25.25 4.74 -22.30
CA PHE A 38 24.66 4.52 -20.99
C PHE A 38 25.52 5.12 -19.87
N ARG A 39 26.85 4.92 -19.92
CA ARG A 39 27.78 5.45 -18.92
C ARG A 39 28.02 6.95 -19.02
N ALA A 40 27.80 7.55 -20.20
CA ALA A 40 28.01 8.97 -20.43
C ALA A 40 27.03 9.86 -19.65
N ASP A 41 25.84 9.37 -19.25
CA ASP A 41 24.94 10.11 -18.35
C ASP A 41 24.95 9.54 -16.93
N LEU A 42 25.47 10.33 -16.00
CA LEU A 42 25.33 10.05 -14.57
C LEU A 42 23.87 9.99 -14.12
N PHE A 43 22.94 10.63 -14.84
CA PHE A 43 21.51 10.54 -14.54
C PHE A 43 20.96 9.13 -14.81
N ASN A 44 21.36 8.50 -15.92
CA ASN A 44 20.94 7.14 -16.27
C ASN A 44 21.46 6.14 -15.23
N LEU A 45 22.74 6.29 -14.85
CA LEU A 45 23.34 5.48 -13.79
C LEU A 45 22.62 5.71 -12.45
N GLY A 46 22.34 6.97 -12.09
CA GLY A 46 21.65 7.33 -10.86
C GLY A 46 20.26 6.70 -10.75
N ILE A 47 19.44 6.79 -11.80
CA ILE A 47 18.11 6.15 -11.82
C ILE A 47 18.22 4.63 -11.66
N MET A 48 19.18 3.99 -12.33
CA MET A 48 19.35 2.54 -12.23
C MET A 48 19.81 2.10 -10.84
N VAL A 49 20.70 2.88 -10.21
CA VAL A 49 21.09 2.67 -8.81
C VAL A 49 19.87 2.87 -7.88
N CYS A 50 19.05 3.90 -8.09
CA CYS A 50 17.80 4.07 -7.34
C CYS A 50 16.85 2.88 -7.52
N GLY A 51 16.72 2.37 -8.75
CA GLY A 51 15.90 1.19 -9.04
C GLY A 51 16.41 -0.09 -8.40
N ALA A 52 17.72 -0.23 -8.18
CA ALA A 52 18.29 -1.33 -7.40
C ALA A 52 18.10 -1.11 -5.88
N ALA A 53 18.28 0.14 -5.42
CA ALA A 53 18.16 0.49 -4.00
C ALA A 53 16.73 0.49 -3.48
N ILE A 54 15.73 0.54 -4.37
CA ILE A 54 14.32 0.65 -4.01
C ILE A 54 13.80 -0.46 -3.08
N ILE A 55 14.45 -1.63 -3.11
CA ILE A 55 14.12 -2.76 -2.24
C ILE A 55 14.24 -2.35 -0.76
N VAL A 56 15.27 -1.55 -0.43
CA VAL A 56 15.52 -1.11 0.96
C VAL A 56 14.97 0.29 1.26
N VAL A 57 14.50 1.02 0.25
CA VAL A 57 13.90 2.34 0.43
C VAL A 57 12.44 2.17 0.88
N PRO A 58 12.05 2.68 2.06
CA PRO A 58 10.65 2.68 2.48
C PRO A 58 9.76 3.34 1.41
N LEU A 59 8.61 2.75 1.11
CA LEU A 59 7.67 3.23 0.07
C LEU A 59 8.25 3.33 -1.35
N GLY A 60 9.42 2.72 -1.58
CA GLY A 60 10.04 2.58 -2.89
C GLY A 60 10.14 3.86 -3.71
N TRP A 61 9.53 3.85 -4.91
CA TRP A 61 9.63 4.95 -5.88
C TRP A 61 8.95 6.23 -5.40
N MET A 62 7.99 6.12 -4.48
CA MET A 62 7.29 7.30 -3.92
C MET A 62 8.25 8.22 -3.16
N ILE A 63 9.28 7.66 -2.52
CA ILE A 63 10.35 8.44 -1.87
C ILE A 63 11.53 8.64 -2.81
N ALA A 64 11.90 7.62 -3.60
CA ALA A 64 13.09 7.70 -4.45
C ALA A 64 12.98 8.78 -5.54
N ILE A 65 11.78 9.03 -6.11
CA ILE A 65 11.59 10.07 -7.13
C ILE A 65 11.77 11.48 -6.53
N PRO A 66 11.06 11.90 -5.46
CA PRO A 66 11.30 13.20 -4.81
C PRO A 66 12.73 13.37 -4.30
N ALA A 67 13.31 12.34 -3.66
CA ALA A 67 14.67 12.39 -3.16
C ALA A 67 15.69 12.58 -4.30
N GLY A 68 15.50 11.88 -5.42
CA GLY A 68 16.30 12.05 -6.62
C GLY A 68 16.18 13.45 -7.23
N ALA A 69 14.96 14.02 -7.24
CA ALA A 69 14.72 15.39 -7.71
C ALA A 69 15.45 16.43 -6.83
N ILE A 70 15.40 16.27 -5.51
CA ILE A 70 16.14 17.13 -4.55
C ILE A 70 17.64 16.99 -4.77
N GLY A 71 18.16 15.76 -4.85
CA GLY A 71 19.58 15.50 -5.09
C GLY A 71 20.07 16.12 -6.40
N MET A 72 19.26 16.05 -7.46
CA MET A 72 19.54 16.76 -8.71
C MET A 72 19.52 18.28 -8.56
N GLY A 73 18.55 18.83 -7.82
CA GLY A 73 18.48 20.27 -7.55
C GLY A 73 19.73 20.78 -6.84
N ILE A 74 20.18 20.06 -5.79
CA ILE A 74 21.42 20.37 -5.08
C ILE A 74 22.62 20.30 -6.02
N ARG A 75 22.72 19.25 -6.85
CA ARG A 75 23.83 19.10 -7.80
C ARG A 75 23.82 20.18 -8.88
N ALA A 76 22.65 20.58 -9.35
CA ALA A 76 22.51 21.68 -10.29
C ALA A 76 22.97 23.01 -9.69
N ILE A 77 22.87 23.22 -8.38
CA ILE A 77 23.44 24.42 -7.74
C ILE A 77 24.97 24.27 -7.59
N ALA A 78 25.44 23.09 -7.17
CA ALA A 78 26.84 22.87 -6.80
C ALA A 78 27.81 22.70 -7.99
N SER A 79 27.34 22.23 -9.15
CA SER A 79 28.21 21.86 -10.29
C SER A 79 27.91 22.67 -11.55
N GLU A 80 28.92 23.33 -12.10
CA GLU A 80 28.84 24.05 -13.38
C GLU A 80 28.58 23.10 -14.55
N GLU A 81 29.21 21.93 -14.57
CA GLU A 81 28.99 20.90 -15.59
C GLU A 81 27.53 20.40 -15.58
N SER A 82 26.96 20.19 -14.38
CA SER A 82 25.57 19.79 -14.24
C SER A 82 24.60 20.85 -14.76
N ARG A 83 24.90 22.15 -14.55
CA ARG A 83 24.12 23.27 -15.09
C ARG A 83 24.22 23.34 -16.61
N ALA A 84 25.41 23.18 -17.16
CA ALA A 84 25.64 23.24 -18.60
C ALA A 84 24.98 22.07 -19.34
N MET A 85 24.95 20.87 -18.76
CA MET A 85 24.31 19.69 -19.35
C MET A 85 22.78 19.71 -19.28
N TRP A 86 22.19 20.44 -18.33
CA TRP A 86 20.74 20.39 -18.10
C TRP A 86 19.91 20.83 -19.32
N PRO A 87 20.15 21.99 -19.95
CA PRO A 87 19.40 22.43 -21.14
C PRO A 87 19.60 21.51 -22.35
N GLN A 88 20.72 20.79 -22.42
CA GLN A 88 21.01 19.90 -23.54
C GLN A 88 20.26 18.57 -23.45
N ARG A 89 19.99 18.09 -22.23
CA ARG A 89 19.43 16.75 -21.98
C ARG A 89 18.10 16.73 -21.23
N TRP A 90 17.48 17.87 -20.96
CA TRP A 90 16.23 17.92 -20.18
C TRP A 90 15.13 17.04 -20.79
N GLN A 91 14.97 17.02 -22.13
CA GLN A 91 13.95 16.21 -22.80
C GLN A 91 14.14 14.71 -22.53
N ALA A 92 15.37 14.22 -22.70
CA ALA A 92 15.74 12.83 -22.44
C ALA A 92 15.43 12.45 -20.99
N ARG A 93 15.84 13.30 -20.05
CA ARG A 93 15.64 13.08 -18.61
C ARG A 93 14.16 13.10 -18.22
N SER A 94 13.37 14.01 -18.79
CA SER A 94 11.92 14.04 -18.58
C SER A 94 11.24 12.77 -19.06
N VAL A 95 11.64 12.23 -20.22
CA VAL A 95 11.12 10.96 -20.72
C VAL A 95 11.43 9.81 -19.76
N LEU A 96 12.62 9.78 -19.15
CA LEU A 96 12.97 8.76 -18.16
C LEU A 96 12.11 8.87 -16.90
N VAL A 97 11.88 10.07 -16.38
CA VAL A 97 11.00 10.28 -15.23
C VAL A 97 9.58 9.83 -15.56
N ILE A 98 9.04 10.20 -16.72
CA ILE A 98 7.73 9.75 -17.19
C ILE A 98 7.69 8.23 -17.28
N ALA A 99 8.73 7.59 -17.82
CA ALA A 99 8.81 6.14 -17.92
C ALA A 99 8.77 5.45 -16.55
N ILE A 100 9.44 6.01 -15.53
CA ILE A 100 9.36 5.51 -14.15
C ILE A 100 7.94 5.67 -13.62
N VAL A 101 7.34 6.86 -13.73
CA VAL A 101 5.99 7.12 -13.21
C VAL A 101 4.98 6.17 -13.86
N VAL A 102 5.04 5.99 -15.17
CA VAL A 102 4.18 5.04 -15.89
C VAL A 102 4.42 3.61 -15.41
N GLY A 103 5.68 3.18 -15.27
CA GLY A 103 6.00 1.84 -14.76
C GLY A 103 5.51 1.62 -13.32
N VAL A 104 5.59 2.65 -12.47
CA VAL A 104 5.05 2.64 -11.10
C VAL A 104 3.52 2.50 -11.12
N LEU A 105 2.82 3.29 -11.94
CA LEU A 105 1.36 3.16 -12.03
C LEU A 105 0.94 1.78 -12.53
N LEU A 106 1.62 1.26 -13.56
CA LEU A 106 1.33 -0.05 -14.13
C LEU A 106 1.62 -1.19 -13.14
N SER A 107 2.59 -1.03 -12.23
CA SER A 107 2.83 -2.04 -11.19
C SER A 107 1.66 -2.23 -10.22
N GLY A 108 0.78 -1.23 -10.08
CA GLY A 108 -0.41 -1.34 -9.24
C GLY A 108 -1.43 -2.37 -9.75
N PHE A 109 -1.32 -2.82 -11.00
CA PHE A 109 -2.13 -3.93 -11.54
C PHE A 109 -1.56 -5.31 -11.22
N GLY A 110 -0.39 -5.39 -10.58
CA GLY A 110 0.16 -6.66 -10.11
C GLY A 110 -0.77 -7.27 -9.07
N GLY A 111 -1.24 -8.49 -9.32
CA GLY A 111 -2.17 -9.19 -8.44
C GLY A 111 -1.69 -9.29 -6.99
N VAL A 112 -2.61 -9.60 -6.09
CA VAL A 112 -2.36 -9.78 -4.66
C VAL A 112 -2.57 -11.24 -4.29
N SER A 113 -1.95 -11.66 -3.18
CA SER A 113 -2.24 -12.96 -2.61
C SER A 113 -3.66 -12.99 -2.05
N LYS A 114 -4.27 -14.17 -2.07
CA LYS A 114 -5.63 -14.35 -1.56
C LYS A 114 -5.67 -14.07 -0.05
N PRO A 115 -6.64 -13.28 0.44
CA PRO A 115 -6.90 -13.12 1.85
C PRO A 115 -7.15 -14.46 2.53
N THR A 116 -6.50 -14.69 3.66
CA THR A 116 -6.70 -15.87 4.49
C THR A 116 -7.06 -15.44 5.90
N GLY A 117 -8.09 -16.08 6.47
CA GLY A 117 -8.52 -15.89 7.84
C GLY A 117 -7.97 -16.97 8.76
N ALA A 118 -8.10 -16.79 10.08
CA ALA A 118 -7.74 -17.81 11.05
C ALA A 118 -8.62 -19.07 10.87
N ALA A 119 -8.08 -20.23 11.23
CA ALA A 119 -8.77 -21.52 11.06
C ALA A 119 -10.11 -21.59 11.82
N GLU A 120 -10.22 -20.87 12.94
CA GLU A 120 -11.41 -20.83 13.79
C GLU A 120 -12.57 -20.02 13.22
N TRP A 121 -12.30 -19.05 12.32
CA TRP A 121 -13.33 -18.21 11.70
C TRP A 121 -14.14 -18.94 10.63
N GLY A 122 -13.70 -20.15 10.23
CA GLY A 122 -14.39 -20.96 9.24
C GLY A 122 -14.32 -20.38 7.82
N THR A 123 -15.43 -20.48 7.07
CA THR A 123 -15.49 -20.05 5.67
C THR A 123 -15.88 -18.58 5.55
N PRO A 124 -15.24 -17.82 4.64
CA PRO A 124 -15.62 -16.43 4.40
C PRO A 124 -17.08 -16.34 3.92
N LEU A 125 -17.79 -15.33 4.41
CA LEU A 125 -19.15 -14.99 4.01
C LEU A 125 -19.17 -14.38 2.61
N VAL A 126 -18.18 -13.52 2.33
CA VAL A 126 -18.04 -12.81 1.05
C VAL A 126 -16.58 -12.87 0.63
N THR A 127 -16.33 -13.31 -0.61
CA THR A 127 -14.96 -13.53 -1.14
C THR A 127 -14.58 -12.59 -2.27
N GLU A 128 -15.54 -11.90 -2.88
CA GLU A 128 -15.27 -10.92 -3.94
C GLU A 128 -16.08 -9.67 -3.71
N ASN A 129 -15.40 -8.54 -3.79
CA ASN A 129 -16.01 -7.23 -3.78
C ASN A 129 -16.22 -6.79 -5.24
N THR A 130 -17.45 -6.94 -5.74
CA THR A 130 -17.82 -6.55 -7.12
C THR A 130 -17.56 -5.08 -7.43
N ASP A 131 -17.58 -4.21 -6.43
CA ASP A 131 -17.39 -2.77 -6.60
C ASP A 131 -15.97 -2.30 -6.27
N ALA A 132 -15.04 -3.22 -5.98
CA ALA A 132 -13.65 -2.86 -5.74
C ALA A 132 -13.02 -2.25 -7.01
N PRO A 133 -12.35 -1.09 -6.92
CA PRO A 133 -11.64 -0.53 -8.05
C PRO A 133 -10.62 -1.53 -8.62
N PRO A 134 -10.46 -1.64 -9.95
CA PRO A 134 -9.47 -2.53 -10.55
C PRO A 134 -8.02 -2.06 -10.31
N TRP A 135 -7.85 -0.84 -9.78
CA TRP A 135 -6.56 -0.26 -9.45
C TRP A 135 -6.65 0.57 -8.15
N PRO A 136 -5.68 0.43 -7.23
CA PRO A 136 -4.67 -0.63 -7.20
C PRO A 136 -5.31 -2.00 -6.99
N ALA A 137 -4.62 -3.06 -7.43
CA ALA A 137 -5.08 -4.43 -7.22
C ALA A 137 -5.32 -4.69 -5.74
N SER A 138 -6.53 -5.14 -5.41
CA SER A 138 -6.91 -5.50 -4.05
C SER A 138 -7.89 -6.67 -4.06
N GLU A 139 -7.85 -7.47 -3.01
CA GLU A 139 -8.77 -8.58 -2.77
C GLU A 139 -9.21 -8.52 -1.31
N GLN A 140 -10.51 -8.65 -1.08
CA GLN A 140 -11.12 -8.50 0.24
C GLN A 140 -12.05 -9.67 0.51
N HIS A 141 -11.85 -10.34 1.65
CA HIS A 141 -12.74 -11.37 2.15
C HIS A 141 -13.30 -10.96 3.52
N ILE A 142 -14.55 -11.32 3.79
CA ILE A 142 -15.26 -10.98 5.02
C ILE A 142 -15.63 -12.27 5.75
N TRP A 143 -15.31 -12.33 7.04
CA TRP A 143 -15.71 -13.36 7.99
C TRP A 143 -16.57 -12.76 9.10
N MET A 144 -17.27 -13.63 9.82
CA MET A 144 -18.02 -13.28 11.01
C MET A 144 -17.75 -14.32 12.08
N ASP A 145 -17.31 -13.87 13.25
CA ASP A 145 -17.13 -14.69 14.43
C ASP A 145 -18.06 -14.18 15.55
N GLY A 146 -19.16 -14.90 15.78
CA GLY A 146 -20.24 -14.43 16.64
C GLY A 146 -20.86 -13.13 16.13
N SER A 147 -20.71 -12.04 16.88
CA SER A 147 -21.12 -10.68 16.51
C SER A 147 -19.99 -9.82 15.95
N THR A 148 -18.75 -10.32 15.95
CA THR A 148 -17.58 -9.59 15.44
C THR A 148 -17.47 -9.79 13.94
N ILE A 149 -17.32 -8.69 13.20
CA ILE A 149 -17.10 -8.69 11.76
C ILE A 149 -15.60 -8.58 11.51
N LEU A 150 -15.06 -9.47 10.68
CA LEU A 150 -13.64 -9.58 10.39
C LEU A 150 -13.44 -9.38 8.89
N VAL A 151 -12.65 -8.38 8.50
CA VAL A 151 -12.43 -8.00 7.12
C VAL A 151 -10.94 -8.08 6.83
N VAL A 152 -10.53 -9.07 6.04
CA VAL A 152 -9.13 -9.21 5.59
C VAL A 152 -9.03 -8.67 4.17
N ASN A 153 -8.16 -7.70 3.98
CA ASN A 153 -7.96 -7.03 2.71
C ASN A 153 -6.48 -6.98 2.35
N HIS A 154 -6.14 -7.51 1.19
CA HIS A 154 -4.80 -7.46 0.66
C HIS A 154 -4.76 -6.39 -0.44
N VAL A 155 -3.85 -5.42 -0.32
CA VAL A 155 -3.73 -4.31 -1.27
C VAL A 155 -2.31 -4.17 -1.80
N ARG A 156 -2.16 -3.92 -3.10
CA ARG A 156 -0.88 -3.60 -3.72
C ARG A 156 -0.60 -2.10 -3.59
N ILE A 157 0.57 -1.73 -3.08
CA ILE A 157 1.09 -0.35 -3.17
C ILE A 157 1.90 -0.21 -4.46
N PRO A 158 1.45 0.62 -5.42
CA PRO A 158 2.17 0.82 -6.67
C PRO A 158 3.59 1.36 -6.42
N GLY A 159 4.57 0.78 -7.11
CA GLY A 159 5.97 1.25 -7.08
C GLY A 159 6.70 1.04 -5.76
N THR A 160 6.14 0.28 -4.83
CA THR A 160 6.79 -0.08 -3.57
C THR A 160 7.19 -1.55 -3.61
N LEU A 161 8.36 -1.87 -3.04
CA LEU A 161 8.83 -3.25 -2.86
C LEU A 161 9.19 -3.56 -1.41
N SER A 162 9.52 -2.53 -0.65
CA SER A 162 9.88 -2.66 0.74
C SER A 162 8.65 -2.95 1.59
N ALA A 163 8.77 -3.90 2.52
CA ALA A 163 7.82 -4.08 3.61
C ALA A 163 7.87 -2.89 4.60
N ILE A 164 9.02 -2.21 4.67
CA ILE A 164 9.32 -1.21 5.70
C ILE A 164 8.49 0.05 5.47
N GLY A 165 7.69 0.42 6.48
CA GLY A 165 6.84 1.62 6.46
C GLY A 165 5.58 1.52 5.59
N SER A 166 5.44 0.46 4.79
CA SER A 166 4.28 0.26 3.90
C SER A 166 2.98 0.10 4.67
N ALA A 167 2.99 -0.63 5.78
CA ALA A 167 1.85 -0.77 6.69
C ALA A 167 1.37 0.58 7.23
N SER A 168 2.28 1.34 7.85
CA SER A 168 1.95 2.65 8.45
C SER A 168 1.49 3.66 7.39
N MET A 169 2.05 3.61 6.18
CA MET A 169 1.62 4.47 5.08
C MET A 169 0.21 4.12 4.57
N VAL A 170 -0.13 2.84 4.48
CA VAL A 170 -1.50 2.43 4.11
C VAL A 170 -2.49 2.89 5.16
N LEU A 171 -2.19 2.69 6.45
CA LEU A 171 -3.05 3.20 7.53
C LEU A 171 -3.19 4.72 7.50
N TRP A 172 -2.10 5.45 7.28
CA TRP A 172 -2.15 6.91 7.11
C TRP A 172 -2.99 7.33 5.90
N TYR A 173 -2.84 6.63 4.77
CA TYR A 173 -3.61 6.91 3.56
C TYR A 173 -5.11 6.68 3.81
N LEU A 174 -5.46 5.51 4.34
CA LEU A 174 -6.83 5.13 4.68
C LEU A 174 -7.51 6.14 5.61
N GLU A 175 -6.76 6.65 6.58
CA GLU A 175 -7.19 7.72 7.47
C GLU A 175 -7.44 9.03 6.71
N SER A 176 -6.44 9.48 5.94
CA SER A 176 -6.50 10.77 5.25
C SER A 176 -7.52 10.83 4.12
N SER A 177 -7.83 9.69 3.49
CA SER A 177 -8.73 9.60 2.34
C SER A 177 -10.19 9.32 2.74
N GLY A 178 -10.46 8.92 3.99
CA GLY A 178 -11.76 8.42 4.42
C GLY A 178 -12.16 7.09 3.77
N THR A 179 -11.21 6.37 3.15
CA THR A 179 -11.47 5.09 2.48
C THR A 179 -11.93 4.01 3.45
N ASP A 180 -11.50 4.07 4.71
CA ASP A 180 -11.99 3.16 5.76
C ASP A 180 -13.49 3.27 5.96
N GLU A 181 -14.04 4.49 5.93
CA GLU A 181 -15.47 4.71 6.09
C GLU A 181 -16.25 4.17 4.89
N GLN A 182 -15.77 4.41 3.68
CA GLN A 182 -16.38 3.88 2.46
C GLN A 182 -16.38 2.34 2.43
N ARG A 183 -15.28 1.73 2.85
CA ARG A 183 -15.15 0.26 2.91
C ARG A 183 -16.00 -0.34 4.02
N LEU A 184 -16.11 0.32 5.18
CA LEU A 184 -17.02 -0.10 6.24
C LEU A 184 -18.48 -0.06 5.74
N LYS A 185 -18.88 1.05 5.10
CA LYS A 185 -20.22 1.20 4.52
C LYS A 185 -20.53 0.07 3.54
N GLN A 186 -19.57 -0.24 2.67
CA GLN A 186 -19.70 -1.33 1.71
C GLN A 186 -19.78 -2.70 2.39
N ALA A 187 -18.93 -2.97 3.38
CA ALA A 187 -18.95 -4.23 4.12
C ALA A 187 -20.32 -4.43 4.82
N ILE A 188 -20.91 -3.37 5.37
CA ILE A 188 -22.24 -3.41 6.00
C ILE A 188 -23.35 -3.63 4.96
N GLU A 189 -23.28 -2.99 3.79
CA GLU A 189 -24.23 -3.23 2.69
C GLU A 189 -24.21 -4.68 2.20
N GLN A 190 -23.03 -5.30 2.17
CA GLN A 190 -22.87 -6.69 1.77
C GLN A 190 -23.37 -7.69 2.82
N LEU A 191 -23.51 -7.26 4.08
CA LEU A 191 -24.03 -8.08 5.20
C LEU A 191 -25.56 -7.97 5.34
N ASP A 192 -26.30 -7.74 4.24
CA ASP A 192 -27.75 -7.51 4.20
C ASP A 192 -28.55 -8.45 5.13
N GLY A 193 -29.44 -7.88 5.95
CA GLY A 193 -30.30 -8.61 6.90
C GLY A 193 -30.16 -8.24 8.39
N ILE A 194 -29.13 -7.48 8.78
CA ILE A 194 -28.91 -7.03 10.17
C ILE A 194 -29.56 -5.68 10.52
N GLY A 195 -30.31 -5.06 9.61
CA GLY A 195 -31.12 -3.85 9.86
C GLY A 195 -30.33 -2.54 9.93
N PHE A 196 -29.03 -2.56 9.62
CA PHE A 196 -28.15 -1.40 9.61
C PHE A 196 -28.11 -0.74 8.21
N ARG A 197 -28.15 0.60 8.14
CA ARG A 197 -28.00 1.37 6.89
C ARG A 197 -26.63 2.03 6.83
N SER A 198 -25.88 1.79 5.75
CA SER A 198 -24.54 2.35 5.51
C SER A 198 -24.46 3.88 5.68
N GLU A 199 -25.53 4.59 5.37
CA GLU A 199 -25.63 6.05 5.44
C GLU A 199 -25.55 6.61 6.87
N TRP A 200 -25.79 5.81 7.90
CA TRP A 200 -25.88 6.26 9.29
C TRP A 200 -24.54 6.27 10.03
N PHE A 201 -23.51 5.69 9.44
CA PHE A 201 -22.23 5.47 10.09
C PHE A 201 -21.23 6.58 9.80
N SER A 202 -20.62 7.10 10.86
CA SER A 202 -19.40 7.92 10.81
C SER A 202 -18.28 7.26 11.61
N LEU A 203 -17.04 7.45 11.15
CA LEU A 203 -15.85 6.99 11.87
C LEU A 203 -15.21 8.15 12.64
N GLU A 204 -14.99 7.96 13.93
CA GLU A 204 -14.18 8.85 14.76
C GLU A 204 -12.88 8.14 15.15
N THR A 205 -11.76 8.67 14.69
CA THR A 205 -10.45 8.09 14.99
C THR A 205 -10.02 8.43 16.41
N THR A 206 -9.85 7.38 17.23
CA THR A 206 -9.41 7.51 18.63
C THR A 206 -7.88 7.37 18.74
N ALA A 207 -7.27 6.50 17.92
CA ALA A 207 -5.82 6.36 17.83
C ALA A 207 -5.38 5.97 16.41
N THR A 208 -4.26 6.52 15.94
CA THR A 208 -3.73 6.26 14.60
C THR A 208 -2.21 6.10 14.59
N GLY A 209 -1.72 5.13 13.82
CA GLY A 209 -0.29 4.93 13.56
C GLY A 209 0.51 4.47 14.77
N LEU A 210 -0.13 3.83 15.75
CA LEU A 210 0.55 3.23 16.90
C LEU A 210 1.07 1.84 16.53
N THR A 211 2.08 1.36 17.26
CA THR A 211 2.66 0.03 17.08
C THR A 211 2.39 -0.82 18.31
N HIS A 212 2.03 -2.09 18.10
CA HIS A 212 1.87 -3.09 19.15
C HIS A 212 2.61 -4.37 18.79
N ASP A 213 3.13 -5.07 19.80
CA ASP A 213 3.84 -6.35 19.66
C ASP A 213 2.84 -7.51 19.76
N TYR A 214 2.53 -8.12 18.62
CA TYR A 214 1.67 -9.31 18.53
C TYR A 214 2.54 -10.57 18.54
N ASN A 215 3.00 -10.98 19.72
CA ASN A 215 3.77 -12.22 19.93
C ASN A 215 5.11 -12.26 19.16
N GLY A 216 5.89 -11.18 19.25
CA GLY A 216 7.19 -11.03 18.58
C GLY A 216 7.12 -10.36 17.21
N GLN A 217 5.96 -9.81 16.83
CA GLN A 217 5.77 -9.05 15.60
C GLN A 217 5.20 -7.66 15.89
N ASP A 218 6.02 -6.64 15.67
CA ASP A 218 5.62 -5.24 15.78
C ASP A 218 4.78 -4.81 14.56
N LEU A 219 3.47 -4.62 14.77
CA LEU A 219 2.55 -4.19 13.71
C LEU A 219 1.92 -2.84 14.02
N SER A 220 1.71 -2.05 12.97
CA SER A 220 0.99 -0.79 13.08
C SER A 220 -0.51 -1.03 13.13
N TYR A 221 -1.21 -0.31 13.99
CA TYR A 221 -2.67 -0.38 14.12
C TYR A 221 -3.33 1.00 14.25
N THR A 222 -4.63 1.04 13.97
CA THR A 222 -5.51 2.18 14.23
C THR A 222 -6.74 1.71 14.99
N LEU A 223 -7.28 2.59 15.84
CA LEU A 223 -8.50 2.37 16.62
C LEU A 223 -9.49 3.48 16.29
N LYS A 224 -10.72 3.09 15.94
CA LYS A 224 -11.80 3.99 15.57
C LYS A 224 -13.09 3.63 16.29
N ASN A 225 -13.85 4.64 16.68
CA ASN A 225 -15.23 4.49 17.09
C ASN A 225 -16.11 4.55 15.84
N ILE A 226 -17.10 3.68 15.78
CA ILE A 226 -18.18 3.77 14.81
C ILE A 226 -19.36 4.40 15.52
N GLU A 227 -19.89 5.48 14.97
CA GLU A 227 -20.98 6.25 15.55
C GLU A 227 -22.19 6.35 14.61
N ILE A 228 -23.37 6.42 15.20
CA ILE A 228 -24.62 6.81 14.55
C ILE A 228 -25.20 7.99 15.31
N ASP A 229 -25.39 9.12 14.63
CA ASP A 229 -25.93 10.37 15.20
C ASP A 229 -25.20 10.81 16.50
N GLY A 230 -23.88 10.62 16.55
CA GLY A 230 -23.03 10.94 17.70
C GLY A 230 -23.11 9.96 18.87
N ASN A 231 -23.80 8.81 18.69
CA ASN A 231 -23.77 7.71 19.64
C ASN A 231 -22.84 6.62 19.11
N LYS A 232 -21.85 6.24 19.93
CA LYS A 232 -20.99 5.09 19.65
C LYS A 232 -21.82 3.81 19.65
N ILE A 233 -21.61 2.98 18.64
CA ILE A 233 -22.33 1.72 18.44
C ILE A 233 -21.42 0.53 18.18
N ALA A 234 -20.16 0.76 17.80
CA ALA A 234 -19.14 -0.26 17.62
C ALA A 234 -17.75 0.36 17.75
N GLU A 235 -16.75 -0.50 17.93
CA GLU A 235 -15.34 -0.15 17.78
C GLU A 235 -14.72 -0.92 16.63
N MET A 236 -13.72 -0.30 16.00
CA MET A 236 -12.98 -0.84 14.88
C MET A 236 -11.49 -0.76 15.16
N VAL A 237 -10.81 -1.91 15.08
CA VAL A 237 -9.36 -2.02 15.10
C VAL A 237 -8.90 -2.42 13.70
N SER A 238 -7.98 -1.66 13.11
CA SER A 238 -7.33 -2.03 11.85
C SER A 238 -5.85 -2.24 12.06
N VAL A 239 -5.35 -3.41 11.71
CA VAL A 239 -3.93 -3.79 11.79
C VAL A 239 -3.38 -3.97 10.39
N ALA A 240 -2.22 -3.39 10.11
CA ALA A 240 -1.56 -3.50 8.82
C ALA A 240 -0.20 -4.18 8.93
N MET A 241 0.06 -5.10 8.01
CA MET A 241 1.33 -5.82 7.85
C MET A 241 1.88 -5.60 6.44
N GLY A 242 3.08 -5.03 6.35
CA GLY A 242 3.76 -4.82 5.08
C GLY A 242 4.52 -6.07 4.66
N MET A 243 4.36 -6.47 3.39
CA MET A 243 5.10 -7.59 2.81
C MET A 243 6.08 -7.11 1.76
N TRP A 244 7.12 -7.92 1.55
CA TRP A 244 8.01 -7.75 0.42
C TRP A 244 7.23 -7.81 -0.89
N GLY A 245 7.66 -7.03 -1.88
CA GLY A 245 6.94 -6.88 -3.14
C GLY A 245 5.84 -5.82 -3.13
N GLY A 246 5.69 -5.07 -2.03
CA GLY A 246 4.75 -3.95 -1.96
C GLY A 246 3.30 -4.35 -1.74
N GLU A 247 3.07 -5.54 -1.22
CA GLU A 247 1.74 -5.95 -0.75
C GLU A 247 1.57 -5.52 0.70
N VAL A 248 0.38 -5.08 1.08
CA VAL A 248 0.01 -4.84 2.47
C VAL A 248 -1.22 -5.66 2.79
N LEU A 249 -1.13 -6.42 3.87
CA LEU A 249 -2.23 -7.19 4.43
C LEU A 249 -2.86 -6.34 5.53
N LEU A 250 -4.15 -6.09 5.41
CA LEU A 250 -4.93 -5.30 6.34
C LEU A 250 -5.97 -6.22 6.97
N LEU A 251 -5.99 -6.29 8.29
CA LEU A 251 -7.05 -6.92 9.06
C LEU A 251 -7.84 -5.81 9.75
N THR A 252 -9.13 -5.71 9.44
CA THR A 252 -10.07 -4.82 10.10
C THR A 252 -11.06 -5.65 10.91
N ILE A 253 -11.14 -5.36 12.20
CA ILE A 253 -11.96 -6.06 13.18
C ILE A 253 -12.97 -5.07 13.72
N ILE A 254 -14.25 -5.38 13.54
CA ILE A 254 -15.35 -4.52 13.97
C ILE A 254 -16.16 -5.27 15.02
N LYS A 255 -16.23 -4.71 16.22
CA LYS A 255 -16.98 -5.28 17.34
C LYS A 255 -18.11 -4.34 17.74
N PRO A 256 -19.38 -4.72 17.49
CA PRO A 256 -20.54 -3.97 17.96
C PRO A 256 -20.58 -3.88 19.48
N ILE A 257 -21.14 -2.78 20.00
CA ILE A 257 -21.49 -2.68 21.42
C ILE A 257 -22.60 -3.68 21.71
N ASP A 258 -22.35 -4.55 22.68
CA ASP A 258 -23.39 -5.38 23.26
C ASP A 258 -24.13 -4.57 24.33
N LEU A 259 -25.34 -4.11 24.00
CA LEU A 259 -26.20 -3.35 24.91
C LEU A 259 -26.65 -4.14 26.16
N MET A 260 -26.43 -5.45 26.16
CA MET A 260 -26.75 -6.35 27.29
C MET A 260 -25.54 -6.67 28.16
N SER A 261 -24.34 -6.19 27.80
CA SER A 261 -23.11 -6.41 28.55
C SER A 261 -22.60 -5.11 29.17
N ASP A 262 -22.04 -5.19 30.37
CA ASP A 262 -21.40 -4.05 31.04
C ASP A 262 -20.01 -3.71 30.44
N PHE A 263 -19.51 -4.52 29.49
CA PHE A 263 -18.19 -4.37 28.91
C PHE A 263 -18.25 -3.61 27.58
N LEU A 264 -17.34 -2.66 27.39
CA LEU A 264 -17.17 -2.02 26.10
C LEU A 264 -16.45 -2.96 25.11
N PRO A 265 -16.66 -2.80 23.79
CA PRO A 265 -15.83 -3.44 22.79
C PRO A 265 -14.34 -3.22 23.10
N PHE A 266 -13.51 -4.24 22.92
CA PHE A 266 -12.06 -4.21 23.15
C PHE A 266 -11.58 -3.74 24.54
N GLU A 267 -12.45 -3.63 25.56
CA GLU A 267 -12.04 -3.17 26.90
C GLU A 267 -10.99 -4.09 27.56
N SER A 268 -11.17 -5.41 27.41
CA SER A 268 -10.24 -6.43 27.91
C SER A 268 -9.04 -6.69 26.98
N ASP A 269 -9.16 -6.34 25.70
CA ASP A 269 -8.16 -6.55 24.66
C ASP A 269 -8.15 -5.36 23.68
N PRO A 270 -7.53 -4.23 24.06
CA PRO A 270 -7.56 -2.97 23.30
C PRO A 270 -6.90 -3.06 21.92
N TYR A 271 -6.13 -4.11 21.68
CA TYR A 271 -5.38 -4.34 20.45
C TYR A 271 -5.99 -5.45 19.59
N ALA A 272 -7.11 -6.03 20.03
CA ALA A 272 -7.75 -7.17 19.38
C ALA A 272 -6.79 -8.35 19.12
N SER A 273 -5.84 -8.55 20.03
CA SER A 273 -4.80 -9.60 20.00
C SER A 273 -5.41 -10.98 19.81
N ASP A 274 -6.59 -11.24 20.39
CA ASP A 274 -7.32 -12.51 20.28
C ASP A 274 -7.68 -12.85 18.82
N TYR A 275 -7.81 -11.85 17.94
CA TYR A 275 -8.07 -12.07 16.51
C TYR A 275 -6.81 -11.90 15.66
N VAL A 276 -5.91 -10.98 16.05
CA VAL A 276 -4.70 -10.68 15.27
C VAL A 276 -3.71 -11.84 15.34
N ILE A 277 -3.49 -12.44 16.51
CA ILE A 277 -2.50 -13.52 16.66
C ILE A 277 -2.89 -14.75 15.82
N PRO A 278 -4.12 -15.29 15.89
CA PRO A 278 -4.53 -16.41 15.04
C PRO A 278 -4.48 -16.09 13.55
N TRP A 279 -4.74 -14.84 13.17
CA TRP A 279 -4.63 -14.39 11.79
C TRP A 279 -3.18 -14.40 11.29
N LEU A 280 -2.22 -13.96 12.12
CA LEU A 280 -0.79 -13.98 11.80
C LEU A 280 -0.26 -15.40 11.66
N GLU A 281 -0.75 -16.34 12.47
CA GLU A 281 -0.39 -17.77 12.37
C GLU A 281 -0.88 -18.41 11.06
N ALA A 282 -1.86 -17.81 10.39
CA ALA A 282 -2.43 -18.30 9.13
C ALA A 282 -1.74 -17.73 7.87
N GLN A 283 -0.84 -16.73 7.99
CA GLN A 283 -0.15 -16.08 6.86
C GLN A 283 1.13 -16.80 6.43
#